data_AF-A0A0D0MTG4-F1
#
_entry.id   AF-A0A0D0MTG4-F1
#
_cell.length_a   1.000
_cell.length_b   1.000
_cell.length_c   1.000
_cell.angle_alpha   90.00
_cell.angle_beta   90.00
_cell.angle_gamma   90.00
#
_symmetry.space_group_name_H-M   'P 1'
#
loop_
_entity.id
_entity.type
_entity.pdbx_description
1 polymer ?
#
loop_
_entity_poly.entity_id
_entity_poly.type
_entity_poly.pdbx_seq_one_letter_code
_entity_poly.pdbx_strand_id
1 'polypeptide(L)'
;MSALKKCATRRTHTNVLQHLSGYLKRAIGTEDKQEVQHLIGQYRLGIVPLVVPLTLLKHHLRLHPDPYLAQQVYLQPHPENLSLRNAI
;
A
#
# COMPACT_ATOMS: atom_id res chain seq x y z
N MET A 1 11.04 4.14 -25.05
CA MET A 1 10.91 3.68 -23.64
C MET A 1 9.91 2.53 -23.57
N SER A 2 10.36 1.28 -23.36
CA SER A 2 9.48 0.08 -23.32
C SER A 2 9.13 -0.41 -21.91
N ALA A 3 9.42 0.39 -20.87
CA ALA A 3 9.37 -0.06 -19.47
C ALA A 3 7.97 -0.01 -18.81
N LEU A 4 6.94 0.52 -19.49
CA LEU A 4 5.59 0.72 -18.92
C LEU A 4 4.50 -0.09 -19.64
N LYS A 5 4.86 -1.23 -20.26
CA LYS A 5 3.94 -1.96 -21.14
C LYS A 5 2.89 -2.81 -20.40
N LYS A 6 3.05 -3.06 -19.09
CA LYS A 6 2.15 -3.89 -18.29
C LYS A 6 1.58 -3.09 -17.13
N CYS A 7 0.27 -2.86 -17.15
CA CYS A 7 -0.44 -2.30 -16.00
C CYS A 7 -0.34 -3.24 -14.80
N ALA A 8 -0.19 -2.66 -13.62
CA ALA A 8 -0.27 -3.43 -12.39
C ALA A 8 -1.68 -4.02 -12.23
N THR A 9 -1.75 -5.24 -11.72
CA THR A 9 -2.99 -5.96 -11.42
C THR A 9 -3.29 -5.89 -9.93
N ARG A 10 -4.53 -6.17 -9.52
CA ARG A 10 -4.87 -6.30 -8.08
C ARG A 10 -3.95 -7.29 -7.37
N ARG A 11 -3.64 -8.43 -8.00
CA ARG A 11 -2.70 -9.43 -7.48
C ARG A 11 -1.31 -8.84 -7.23
N THR A 12 -0.72 -8.12 -8.20
CA THR A 12 0.61 -7.53 -8.03
C THR A 12 0.61 -6.44 -6.97
N HIS A 13 -0.45 -5.65 -6.88
CA HIS A 13 -0.61 -4.66 -5.81
C HIS A 13 -0.73 -5.32 -4.43
N THR A 14 -1.52 -6.40 -4.31
CA THR A 14 -1.62 -7.17 -3.06
C THR A 14 -0.25 -7.66 -2.60
N ASN A 15 0.56 -8.21 -3.51
CA ASN A 15 1.92 -8.65 -3.18
C ASN A 15 2.78 -7.50 -2.64
N VAL A 16 2.71 -6.31 -3.27
CA VAL A 16 3.45 -5.13 -2.80
C VAL A 16 2.96 -4.67 -1.43
N LEU A 17 1.64 -4.61 -1.22
CA LEU A 17 1.06 -4.22 0.08
C LEU A 17 1.47 -5.20 1.19
N GLN A 18 1.49 -6.50 0.91
CA GLN A 18 1.96 -7.52 1.85
C GLN A 18 3.46 -7.34 2.17
N HIS A 19 4.29 -7.09 1.16
CA HIS A 19 5.72 -6.79 1.36
C HIS A 19 5.92 -5.57 2.25
N LEU A 20 5.19 -4.47 2.00
CA LEU A 20 5.21 -3.26 2.82
C LEU A 20 4.79 -3.54 4.26
N SER A 21 3.73 -4.33 4.48
CA SER A 21 3.30 -4.73 5.82
C SER A 21 4.37 -5.50 6.60
N GLY A 22 5.27 -6.20 5.89
CA GLY A 22 6.38 -6.94 6.48
C GLY A 22 7.40 -6.05 7.20
N TYR A 23 7.60 -4.80 6.76
CA TYR A 23 8.48 -3.84 7.44
C TYR A 23 7.91 -3.37 8.78
N LEU A 24 6.58 -3.31 8.88
CA LEU A 24 5.87 -2.90 10.09
C LEU A 24 5.71 -4.03 11.12
N LYS A 25 6.06 -5.28 10.78
CA LYS A 25 5.75 -6.46 11.61
C LYS A 25 6.27 -6.40 13.05
N ARG A 26 7.34 -5.65 13.31
CA ARG A 26 7.92 -5.45 14.66
C ARG A 26 7.55 -4.09 15.27
N ALA A 27 6.94 -3.21 14.49
CA ALA A 27 6.69 -1.82 14.85
C ALA A 27 5.25 -1.59 15.34
N ILE A 28 4.28 -2.36 14.83
CA ILE A 28 2.85 -2.18 15.15
C ILE A 28 2.30 -3.36 15.98
N GLY A 29 1.18 -3.12 16.66
CA GLY A 29 0.52 -4.08 17.53
C GLY A 29 -0.17 -5.22 16.77
N THR A 30 -0.70 -6.20 17.49
CA THR A 30 -1.44 -7.33 16.88
C THR A 30 -2.72 -6.85 16.21
N GLU A 31 -3.45 -5.91 16.82
CA GLU A 31 -4.69 -5.35 16.28
C GLU A 31 -4.42 -4.60 14.97
N ASP A 32 -3.42 -3.71 14.94
CA ASP A 32 -3.01 -2.99 13.73
C ASP A 32 -2.61 -3.96 12.60
N LYS A 33 -1.90 -5.06 12.92
CA LYS A 33 -1.54 -6.08 11.93
C LYS A 33 -2.79 -6.72 11.33
N GLN A 34 -3.77 -7.05 12.16
CA GLN A 34 -5.01 -7.65 11.70
C GLN A 34 -5.78 -6.68 10.80
N GLU A 35 -5.85 -5.40 11.17
CA GLU A 35 -6.50 -4.37 10.35
C GLU A 35 -5.81 -4.22 8.99
N VAL A 36 -4.47 -4.12 8.96
CA VAL A 36 -3.70 -4.05 7.71
C VAL A 36 -3.97 -5.29 6.83
N GLN A 37 -3.92 -6.50 7.39
CA GLN A 37 -4.18 -7.72 6.62
C GLN A 37 -5.63 -7.77 6.11
N HIS A 38 -6.59 -7.32 6.92
CA HIS A 38 -8.00 -7.27 6.54
C HIS A 38 -8.22 -6.35 5.34
N LEU A 39 -7.68 -5.13 5.38
CA LEU A 39 -7.81 -4.16 4.27
C LEU A 39 -7.08 -4.61 3.00
N ILE A 40 -5.93 -5.27 3.13
CA ILE A 40 -5.24 -5.89 1.98
C ILE A 40 -6.12 -6.99 1.36
N GLY A 41 -6.78 -7.79 2.20
CA GLY A 41 -7.73 -8.82 1.77
C GLY A 41 -8.94 -8.22 1.05
N GLN A 42 -9.55 -7.19 1.61
CA GLN A 42 -10.67 -6.48 0.97
C GLN A 42 -10.26 -5.86 -0.37
N TYR A 43 -9.08 -5.27 -0.46
CA TYR A 43 -8.57 -4.75 -1.73
C TYR A 43 -8.37 -5.86 -2.77
N ARG A 44 -7.80 -7.00 -2.37
CA ARG A 44 -7.62 -8.17 -3.24
C ARG A 44 -8.97 -8.66 -3.81
N LEU A 45 -10.02 -8.66 -2.98
CA LEU A 45 -11.38 -9.05 -3.36
C LEU A 45 -12.12 -7.95 -4.13
N GLY A 46 -11.59 -6.72 -4.19
CA GLY A 46 -12.25 -5.61 -4.86
C GLY A 46 -13.30 -4.87 -4.06
N ILE A 47 -13.33 -5.08 -2.75
CA ILE A 47 -14.30 -4.47 -1.85
C ILE A 47 -13.92 -3.02 -1.56
N VAL A 48 -12.62 -2.73 -1.47
CA VAL A 48 -12.08 -1.38 -1.23
C VAL A 48 -11.07 -0.99 -2.32
N PRO A 49 -10.93 0.30 -2.64
CA PRO A 49 -9.92 0.78 -3.57
C PRO A 49 -8.50 0.70 -2.98
N LEU A 50 -7.48 0.72 -3.85
CA LEU A 50 -6.06 0.62 -3.45
C LEU A 50 -5.64 1.69 -2.42
N VAL A 51 -6.24 2.88 -2.48
CA VAL A 51 -5.92 3.99 -1.58
C VAL A 51 -6.15 3.66 -0.11
N VAL A 52 -7.10 2.78 0.20
CA VAL A 52 -7.47 2.44 1.58
C VAL A 52 -6.32 1.72 2.31
N PRO A 53 -5.85 0.53 1.88
CA PRO A 53 -4.71 -0.11 2.52
C PRO A 53 -3.42 0.71 2.40
N LEU A 54 -3.25 1.48 1.32
CA LEU A 54 -2.07 2.33 1.15
C LEU A 54 -2.02 3.46 2.18
N THR A 55 -3.16 4.06 2.51
CA THR A 55 -3.24 5.15 3.49
C THR A 55 -2.95 4.66 4.90
N LEU A 56 -3.48 3.49 5.28
CA LEU A 56 -3.16 2.88 6.58
C LEU A 56 -1.67 2.54 6.70
N LEU A 57 -1.08 1.92 5.67
CA LEU A 57 0.36 1.64 5.65
C LEU A 57 1.20 2.92 5.78
N LYS A 58 0.82 4.00 5.09
CA LYS A 58 1.49 5.30 5.21
C LYS A 58 1.43 5.86 6.62
N HIS A 59 0.28 5.74 7.28
CA HIS A 59 0.10 6.21 8.64
C HIS A 59 1.13 5.56 9.57
N HIS A 60 1.25 4.24 9.53
CA HIS A 60 2.22 3.51 10.35
C HIS A 60 3.67 3.79 9.94
N LEU A 61 3.98 3.86 8.63
CA LEU A 61 5.34 4.17 8.16
C LEU A 61 5.80 5.58 8.54
N ARG A 62 4.89 6.54 8.69
CA ARG A 62 5.22 7.87 9.20
C ARG A 62 5.66 7.85 10.67
N LEU A 63 5.06 6.96 11.47
CA LEU A 63 5.42 6.77 12.88
C LEU A 63 6.67 5.90 13.03
N HIS A 64 6.96 5.07 12.04
CA HIS A 64 8.10 4.14 12.00
C HIS A 64 8.89 4.33 10.70
N PRO A 65 9.64 5.45 10.57
CA PRO A 65 10.33 5.76 9.33
C PRO A 65 11.39 4.71 8.99
N ASP A 66 11.33 4.22 7.76
CA ASP A 66 12.32 3.30 7.19
C ASP A 66 12.99 3.99 5.98
N PRO A 67 14.32 4.24 6.02
CA PRO A 67 15.02 4.94 4.94
C PRO A 67 14.94 4.29 3.57
N TYR A 68 14.76 2.96 3.52
CA TYR A 68 14.59 2.22 2.28
C TYR A 68 13.18 2.39 1.72
N LEU A 69 12.16 2.39 2.58
CA LEU A 69 10.78 2.62 2.15
C LEU A 69 10.49 4.08 1.78
N ALA A 70 11.16 5.04 2.40
CA ALA A 70 11.00 6.46 2.08
C ALA A 70 11.31 6.80 0.61
N GLN A 71 12.11 5.97 -0.06
CA GLN A 71 12.50 6.15 -1.46
C GLN A 71 11.52 5.49 -2.46
N GLN A 72 10.50 4.77 -1.98
CA GLN A 72 9.59 4.01 -2.83
C GLN A 72 8.51 4.90 -3.45
N VAL A 73 8.57 5.10 -4.77
CA VAL A 73 7.56 5.82 -5.57
C VAL A 73 6.16 5.22 -5.39
N TYR A 74 6.05 3.92 -5.11
CA TYR A 74 4.75 3.26 -4.85
C TYR A 74 3.98 3.86 -3.66
N LEU A 75 4.70 4.36 -2.64
CA LEU A 75 4.08 5.05 -1.51
C LEU A 75 3.67 6.47 -1.89
N GLN A 76 4.21 7.07 -2.94
CA GLN A 76 3.82 8.41 -3.40
C GLN A 76 3.64 8.40 -4.92
N PRO A 77 2.67 7.64 -5.45
CA PRO A 77 2.65 7.35 -6.88
C PRO A 77 2.27 8.58 -7.72
N HIS A 78 1.46 9.49 -7.17
CA HIS A 78 1.02 10.73 -7.83
C HIS A 78 0.81 11.87 -6.84
N PRO A 79 0.95 13.14 -7.28
CA PRO A 79 0.47 14.31 -6.54
C PRO A 79 -0.99 14.15 -6.13
N GLU A 80 -1.36 14.55 -4.91
CA GLU A 80 -2.69 14.31 -4.34
C GLU A 80 -3.81 14.93 -5.17
N ASN A 81 -3.49 16.05 -5.81
CA ASN A 81 -4.29 16.88 -6.70
C ASN A 81 -4.75 16.20 -8.00
N LEU A 82 -4.30 14.98 -8.32
CA LEU A 82 -4.77 14.24 -9.51
C LEU A 82 -5.95 13.29 -9.23
N SER A 83 -6.34 13.05 -7.96
CA SER A 83 -7.46 12.15 -7.56
C SER A 83 -7.48 10.74 -8.19
N LEU A 84 -6.37 10.29 -8.80
CA LEU A 84 -6.24 8.99 -9.48
C LEU A 84 -6.35 7.78 -8.54
N ARG A 85 -6.47 8.02 -7.23
CA ARG A 85 -6.41 7.01 -6.18
C ARG A 85 -7.77 6.36 -5.89
N ASN A 86 -8.88 6.88 -6.45
CA ASN A 86 -10.25 6.52 -6.09
C ASN A 86 -11.01 5.69 -7.14
N ALA A 87 -10.36 5.23 -8.21
CA ALA A 87 -11.02 4.37 -9.18
C ALA A 87 -11.28 2.97 -8.58
N ILE A 88 -12.54 2.55 -8.53
CA ILE A 88 -13.00 1.23 -8.07
C ILE A 88 -13.03 0.26 -9.26
#